data_AF-A0A520HHD9-F1
#
_entry.id   AF-A0A520HHD9-F1
#
_cell.length_a   1.000
_cell.length_b   1.000
_cell.length_c   1.000
_cell.angle_alpha   90.00
_cell.angle_beta   90.00
_cell.angle_gamma   90.00
#
_symmetry.space_group_name_H-M   'P 1'
#
loop_
_entity.id
_entity.type
_entity.pdbx_description
1 polymer ?
#
loop_
_entity_poly.entity_id
_entity_poly.type
_entity_poly.pdbx_seq_one_letter_code
_entity_poly.pdbx_strand_id
1 'polypeptide(L)'
;MQVGKECWRIESARRMAVIVDAEDYFRHARVAMMAAKRRIMLIGWDFDARIDLEPGVERPGEPTTLGAFIYWLVEREPDLEVFLLRWDTGAIKSLFRGSTIFTM
;
A
#
# COMPACT_ATOMS: atom_id res chain seq x y z
N MET A 1 -3.57 -8.76 -25.87
CA MET A 1 -4.47 -8.58 -24.72
C MET A 1 -5.89 -8.38 -25.23
N GLN A 2 -6.79 -9.32 -24.97
CA GLN A 2 -8.20 -9.30 -25.39
C GLN A 2 -9.07 -8.69 -24.28
N VAL A 3 -9.76 -7.57 -24.57
CA VAL A 3 -10.69 -6.93 -23.63
C VAL A 3 -11.86 -7.87 -23.31
N GLY A 4 -12.28 -7.93 -22.04
CA GLY A 4 -13.33 -8.80 -21.53
C GLY A 4 -12.89 -10.24 -21.26
N LYS A 5 -11.67 -10.63 -21.66
CA LYS A 5 -11.11 -11.97 -21.41
C LYS A 5 -9.81 -11.93 -20.60
N GLU A 6 -8.86 -11.08 -21.01
CA GLU A 6 -7.54 -10.92 -20.39
C GLU A 6 -7.39 -9.60 -19.65
N CYS A 7 -8.23 -8.61 -19.99
CA CYS A 7 -8.22 -7.31 -19.35
C CYS A 7 -9.62 -6.73 -19.27
N TRP A 8 -9.89 -5.93 -18.24
CA TRP A 8 -11.19 -5.29 -18.09
C TRP A 8 -11.42 -4.22 -19.17
N ARG A 9 -10.42 -3.37 -19.42
CA ARG A 9 -10.47 -2.30 -20.43
C ARG A 9 -9.07 -1.83 -20.84
N ILE A 10 -8.95 -1.26 -22.03
CA ILE A 10 -7.75 -0.55 -22.52
C ILE A 10 -8.13 0.92 -22.71
N GLU A 11 -7.39 1.84 -22.10
CA GLU A 11 -7.64 3.28 -22.16
C GLU A 11 -6.32 4.06 -22.24
N SER A 12 -6.41 5.31 -22.70
CA SER A 12 -5.25 6.22 -22.74
C SER A 12 -5.18 7.09 -21.49
N ALA A 13 -4.05 7.10 -20.81
CA ALA A 13 -3.77 8.01 -19.70
C ALA A 13 -3.17 9.33 -20.22
N ARG A 14 -3.72 10.48 -19.79
CA ARG A 14 -3.14 11.80 -20.12
C ARG A 14 -1.87 12.12 -19.33
N ARG A 15 -1.67 11.46 -18.18
CA ARG A 15 -0.49 11.60 -17.32
C ARG A 15 -0.07 10.21 -16.85
N MET A 16 1.19 9.86 -17.05
CA MET A 16 1.78 8.59 -16.65
C MET A 16 3.26 8.83 -16.34
N ALA A 17 3.76 8.18 -15.30
CA ALA A 17 5.17 8.15 -14.96
C ALA A 17 5.57 6.71 -14.61
N VAL A 18 6.81 6.35 -14.92
CA VAL A 18 7.44 5.11 -14.44
C VAL A 18 8.34 5.50 -13.29
N ILE A 19 8.18 4.83 -12.16
CA ILE A 19 9.03 5.02 -10.98
C ILE A 19 9.86 3.76 -10.83
N VAL A 20 11.18 3.95 -10.73
CA VAL A 20 12.14 2.88 -10.50
C VAL A 20 12.66 3.07 -9.09
N ASP A 21 12.95 1.96 -8.41
CA ASP A 21 13.35 1.92 -6.99
C ASP A 21 12.20 2.14 -5.99
N ALA A 22 12.34 1.50 -4.82
CA ALA A 22 11.37 1.57 -3.74
C ALA A 22 11.42 2.92 -3.02
N GLU A 23 12.60 3.54 -2.88
CA GLU A 23 12.77 4.83 -2.22
C GLU A 23 11.95 5.91 -2.92
N ASP A 24 12.10 6.01 -4.25
CA ASP A 24 11.35 6.96 -5.05
C ASP A 24 9.86 6.61 -5.08
N TYR A 25 9.50 5.33 -5.13
CA TYR A 25 8.10 4.91 -5.05
C TYR A 25 7.42 5.39 -3.78
N PHE A 26 8.01 5.15 -2.60
CA PHE A 26 7.41 5.53 -1.32
C PHE A 26 7.36 7.05 -1.13
N ARG A 27 8.39 7.78 -1.58
CA ARG A 27 8.39 9.25 -1.62
C ARG A 27 7.22 9.81 -2.43
N HIS A 28 7.04 9.33 -3.67
CA HIS A 28 5.94 9.78 -4.52
C HIS A 28 4.57 9.33 -4.00
N ALA A 29 4.49 8.12 -3.45
CA ALA A 29 3.27 7.61 -2.83
C ALA A 29 2.85 8.48 -1.65
N ARG A 30 3.79 8.87 -0.78
CA ARG A 30 3.55 9.78 0.34
C ARG A 30 2.99 11.13 -0.13
N VAL A 31 3.61 11.73 -1.15
CA VAL A 31 3.12 13.00 -1.73
C VAL A 31 1.71 12.86 -2.27
N ALA A 32 1.41 11.76 -2.97
CA ALA A 32 0.07 11.48 -3.49
C ALA A 32 -0.97 11.27 -2.37
N MET A 33 -0.62 10.55 -1.31
CA MET A 33 -1.48 10.35 -0.15
C MET A 33 -1.76 11.67 0.59
N MET A 34 -0.75 12.53 0.77
CA MET A 34 -0.92 13.85 1.38
C MET A 34 -1.92 14.74 0.63
N ALA A 35 -1.97 14.62 -0.69
CA ALA A 35 -2.86 15.38 -1.56
C ALA A 35 -4.27 14.78 -1.66
N ALA A 36 -4.49 13.56 -1.19
CA ALA A 36 -5.78 12.88 -1.27
C ALA A 36 -6.80 13.52 -0.31
N LYS A 37 -8.03 13.73 -0.81
CA LYS A 37 -9.11 14.40 -0.06
C LYS A 37 -10.36 13.56 0.16
N ARG A 38 -10.45 12.41 -0.50
CA ARG A 38 -11.68 11.58 -0.52
C ARG A 38 -11.38 10.11 -0.37
N ARG A 39 -10.41 9.59 -1.13
CA ARG A 39 -10.14 8.16 -1.14
C ARG A 39 -8.69 7.82 -1.39
N ILE A 40 -8.18 6.86 -0.63
CA ILE A 40 -6.96 6.10 -0.91
C ILE A 40 -7.33 4.62 -0.99
N MET A 41 -6.85 3.92 -2.02
CA MET A 41 -7.05 2.49 -2.20
C MET A 41 -5.69 1.80 -2.26
N LEU A 42 -5.40 0.95 -1.30
CA LEU A 42 -4.16 0.19 -1.19
C LEU A 42 -4.48 -1.26 -1.55
N ILE A 43 -3.90 -1.76 -2.63
CA ILE A 43 -4.16 -3.10 -3.16
C ILE A 43 -2.83 -3.81 -3.32
N GLY A 44 -2.65 -4.96 -2.65
CA GLY A 44 -1.39 -5.67 -2.69
C GLY A 44 -1.44 -7.08 -2.09
N TRP A 45 -0.34 -7.81 -2.23
CA TRP A 45 -0.18 -9.16 -1.68
C TRP A 45 0.23 -9.15 -0.21
N ASP A 46 1.05 -8.18 0.18
CA ASP A 46 1.50 -7.97 1.55
C ASP A 46 1.48 -6.47 1.89
N PHE A 47 1.21 -6.17 3.15
CA PHE A 47 1.16 -4.81 3.66
C PHE A 47 1.84 -4.76 5.03
N ASP A 48 3.06 -4.22 5.06
CA ASP A 48 3.79 -4.00 6.30
C ASP A 48 3.63 -2.53 6.74
N ALA A 49 2.85 -2.33 7.80
CA ALA A 49 2.59 -1.02 8.38
C ALA A 49 3.85 -0.34 8.95
N ARG A 50 4.96 -1.08 9.11
CA ARG A 50 6.23 -0.59 9.68
C ARG A 50 7.17 0.01 8.63
N ILE A 51 6.82 -0.07 7.34
CA ILE A 51 7.62 0.54 6.27
C ILE A 51 7.77 2.04 6.54
N ASP A 52 9.01 2.51 6.55
CA ASP A 52 9.32 3.94 6.57
C ASP A 52 9.14 4.51 5.15
N LEU A 53 8.27 5.51 5.01
CA LEU A 53 7.92 6.11 3.72
C LEU A 53 9.02 7.00 3.15
N GLU A 54 9.89 7.53 4.00
CA GLU A 54 10.95 8.44 3.58
C GLU A 54 12.16 8.32 4.54
N PRO A 55 12.92 7.20 4.47
CA PRO A 55 14.01 6.93 5.39
C PRO A 55 15.02 8.08 5.47
N GLY A 56 15.36 8.49 6.70
CA GLY A 56 16.31 9.58 6.95
C GLY A 56 15.72 10.99 6.81
N VAL A 57 14.42 11.12 6.54
CA VAL A 57 13.71 12.41 6.52
C VAL A 57 12.74 12.51 7.68
N GLU A 58 13.09 13.36 8.65
CA GLU A 58 12.20 13.68 9.77
C GLU A 58 11.36 14.92 9.45
N ARG A 59 10.05 14.81 9.66
CA ARG A 59 9.09 15.90 9.48
C ARG A 59 8.36 16.12 10.81
N PRO A 60 8.58 17.25 11.51
CA PRO A 60 7.98 17.47 12.82
C PRO A 60 6.46 17.33 12.79
N GLY A 61 5.92 16.43 13.62
CA GLY A 61 4.48 16.19 13.72
C GLY A 61 3.89 15.26 12.66
N GLU A 62 4.69 14.73 11.73
CA GLU A 62 4.24 13.77 10.73
C GLU A 62 4.87 12.39 11.00
N PRO A 63 4.08 11.31 11.11
CA PRO A 63 4.64 9.97 11.28
C PRO A 63 5.42 9.52 10.04
N THR A 64 6.48 8.73 10.26
CA THR A 64 7.35 8.19 9.20
C THR A 64 6.88 6.83 8.68
N THR A 65 6.33 6.00 9.56
CA THR A 65 5.85 4.67 9.19
C THR A 65 4.50 4.73 8.50
N LEU A 66 4.31 3.88 7.49
CA LEU A 66 3.10 3.83 6.66
C LEU A 66 1.82 3.68 7.50
N GLY A 67 1.81 2.80 8.49
CA GLY A 67 0.64 2.60 9.36
C GLY A 67 0.27 3.86 10.14
N ALA A 68 1.22 4.41 10.89
CA ALA A 68 0.99 5.62 11.69
C ALA A 68 0.64 6.82 10.80
N PHE A 69 1.27 6.92 9.64
CA PHE A 69 1.01 7.98 8.66
C PHE A 69 -0.43 7.92 8.12
N ILE A 70 -0.94 6.73 7.78
CA ILE A 70 -2.33 6.58 7.31
C ILE A 70 -3.34 6.94 8.40
N TYR A 71 -3.12 6.51 9.65
CA TYR A 71 -3.99 6.90 10.77
C TYR A 71 -4.01 8.41 10.97
N TRP A 72 -2.83 9.02 11.02
CA TRP A 72 -2.68 10.47 11.14
C TRP A 72 -3.36 11.22 9.98
N LEU A 73 -3.30 10.69 8.76
CA LEU A 73 -3.94 11.29 7.60
C LEU A 73 -5.47 11.28 7.70
N VAL A 74 -6.06 10.19 8.20
CA VAL A 74 -7.52 10.08 8.40
C VAL A 74 -7.99 11.00 9.53
N GLU A 75 -7.20 11.17 10.59
CA GLU A 75 -7.50 12.15 11.65
C GLU A 75 -7.46 13.59 11.12
N ARG A 76 -6.50 13.90 10.23
CA ARG A 76 -6.33 15.23 9.65
C ARG A 76 -7.39 15.58 8.60
N GLU A 77 -7.87 14.60 7.83
CA GLU A 77 -8.83 14.78 6.74
C GLU A 77 -10.07 13.88 7.00
N PRO A 78 -11.06 14.35 7.77
CA PRO A 78 -12.20 13.52 8.20
C PRO A 78 -13.05 12.93 7.07
N ASP A 79 -13.00 13.53 5.89
CA ASP A 79 -13.69 13.10 4.68
C ASP A 79 -12.90 12.02 3.88
N LEU A 80 -11.69 11.67 4.32
CA LEU A 80 -10.82 10.72 3.65
C LEU A 80 -11.15 9.28 4.05
N GLU A 81 -11.53 8.47 3.07
CA GLU A 81 -11.71 7.03 3.24
C GLU A 81 -10.47 6.27 2.77
N VAL A 82 -9.98 5.34 3.59
CA VAL A 82 -8.85 4.46 3.23
C VAL A 82 -9.32 3.02 3.13
N PHE A 83 -9.19 2.43 1.95
CA PHE A 83 -9.54 1.04 1.68
C PHE A 83 -8.28 0.20 1.48
N LEU A 84 -8.14 -0.89 2.22
CA LEU A 84 -7.03 -1.82 2.10
C LEU A 84 -7.54 -3.18 1.63
N LEU A 85 -7.08 -3.63 0.47
CA LEU A 85 -7.32 -4.96 -0.07
C LEU A 85 -6.00 -5.73 -0.10
N ARG A 86 -5.86 -6.69 0.81
CA ARG A 86 -4.75 -7.63 0.82
C ARG A 86 -5.19 -8.96 0.22
N TRP A 87 -4.54 -9.42 -0.85
CA TRP A 87 -4.86 -10.72 -1.46
C TRP A 87 -4.37 -11.87 -0.56
N ASP A 88 -5.29 -12.78 -0.20
CA ASP A 88 -5.03 -13.93 0.67
C ASP A 88 -4.48 -15.17 -0.06
N THR A 89 -3.26 -15.12 -0.62
CA THR A 89 -2.56 -16.31 -1.15
C THR A 89 -1.42 -16.78 -0.24
N GLY A 90 -1.25 -16.11 0.90
CA GLY A 90 -0.29 -16.46 1.95
C GLY A 90 -0.89 -17.31 3.08
N ALA A 91 -2.16 -17.11 3.48
CA ALA A 91 -2.67 -17.78 4.68
C ALA A 91 -2.85 -19.30 4.49
N ILE A 92 -3.11 -19.78 3.27
CA ILE A 92 -3.23 -21.22 3.00
C ILE A 92 -1.84 -21.92 2.96
N LYS A 93 -0.75 -21.23 2.59
CA LYS A 93 0.59 -21.84 2.57
C LYS A 93 1.31 -21.83 3.93
N SER A 94 0.91 -20.94 4.84
CA SER A 94 1.41 -20.94 6.22
C SER A 94 0.90 -22.15 7.01
N LEU A 95 -0.32 -22.64 6.74
CA LEU A 95 -0.90 -23.78 7.44
C LEU A 95 -0.34 -25.14 6.97
N PHE A 96 0.25 -25.20 5.77
CA PHE A 96 0.84 -26.43 5.19
C PHE A 96 2.38 -26.50 5.28
N ARG A 97 3.06 -25.54 5.90
CA ARG A 97 4.51 -25.59 6.19
C ARG A 97 4.80 -25.60 7.69
N GLY A 98 4.13 -26.48 8.41
CA GLY A 98 4.33 -26.70 9.84
C GLY A 98 4.04 -28.14 10.25
N SER A 99 4.60 -29.11 9.53
CA SER A 99 4.84 -30.44 10.10
C SER A 99 5.85 -30.31 11.24
N THR A 100 5.34 -30.08 12.45
CA THR A 100 6.01 -30.49 13.70
C THR A 100 4.99 -31.19 14.56
N ILE A 101 4.70 -32.41 14.11
CA ILE A 101 4.32 -33.53 14.96
C ILE A 101 5.47 -33.70 15.97
N PHE A 102 5.15 -33.74 17.28
CA PHE A 102 6.02 -34.03 18.44
C PHE A 102 7.06 -32.98 18.87
N THR A 103 6.85 -32.38 20.05
CA THR A 103 7.70 -32.54 21.26
C THR A 103 7.05 -31.84 22.47
N MET A 104 6.70 -32.67 23.48
CA MET A 104 6.20 -32.41 24.85
C MET A 104 4.89 -31.62 25.05
#